data_AF-A0A9X1G8R9-F1
#
_entry.id   AF-A0A9X1G8R9-F1
#
_cell.length_a   1.000
_cell.length_b   1.000
_cell.length_c   1.000
_cell.angle_alpha   90.00
_cell.angle_beta   90.00
_cell.angle_gamma   90.00
#
_symmetry.space_group_name_H-M   'P 1'
#
loop_
_entity.id
_entity.type
_entity.pdbx_description
1 polymer ?
#
loop_
_entity_poly.entity_id
_entity_poly.type
_entity_poly.pdbx_seq_one_letter_code
_entity_poly.pdbx_strand_id
1 'polypeptide(L)'
;MITAILLLLFCLLIPAIWRKKMPSARDRRHRRYRQNAERVLCRLTALDSDGARLKYLRKINPYVFEELLLLAFERQGLLVVRNQTYSSDGGLDGQVFIDGKRWLIQAKRYRRTISPQHIREFGELITREQCCGFFIHTGRTGRKSVNYLQCWRTIQLISGQRLLDLLAGRQCWYHRPVTKSVAGQPVIT
;
A
#
# COMPACT_ATOMS: atom_id res chain seq x y z
N MET A 1 48.47 32.25 5.83
CA MET A 1 47.66 32.13 4.59
C MET A 1 47.00 30.77 4.45
N ILE A 2 47.74 29.65 4.57
CA ILE A 2 47.18 28.28 4.48
C ILE A 2 46.06 28.03 5.50
N THR A 3 46.25 28.43 6.76
CA THR A 3 45.25 28.29 7.83
C THR A 3 43.95 29.05 7.54
N ALA A 4 44.03 30.25 6.98
CA ALA A 4 42.86 31.03 6.58
C ALA A 4 42.10 30.39 5.41
N ILE A 5 42.82 29.80 4.45
CA ILE A 5 42.21 29.06 3.31
C ILE A 5 41.51 27.79 3.82
N LEU A 6 42.13 27.05 4.76
CA LEU A 6 41.51 25.86 5.35
C LEU A 6 40.26 26.18 6.16
N LEU A 7 40.26 27.27 6.95
CA LEU A 7 39.08 27.73 7.68
C LEU A 7 37.96 28.17 6.73
N LEU A 8 38.30 28.86 5.64
CA LEU A 8 37.32 29.27 4.63
C LEU A 8 36.68 28.05 3.94
N LEU A 9 37.49 27.07 3.53
CA LEU A 9 37.02 25.82 2.93
C LEU A 9 36.14 25.04 3.92
N PHE A 10 36.52 24.97 5.19
CA PHE A 10 35.73 24.31 6.23
C PHE A 10 34.37 25.01 6.46
N CYS A 11 34.35 26.33 6.53
CA CYS A 11 33.13 27.15 6.63
C CYS A 11 32.20 27.01 5.42
N LEU A 12 32.71 26.66 4.24
CA LEU A 12 31.90 26.42 3.04
C LEU A 12 31.45 24.95 2.92
N LEU A 13 32.32 24.00 3.28
CA LEU A 13 32.05 22.57 3.16
C LEU A 13 31.08 22.07 4.23
N ILE A 14 31.16 22.56 5.47
CA ILE A 14 30.26 22.15 6.54
C ILE A 14 28.80 22.44 6.19
N PRO A 15 28.38 23.68 5.86
CA PRO A 15 27.00 23.95 5.49
C PRO A 15 26.51 23.12 4.29
N ALA A 16 27.38 22.84 3.32
CA ALA A 16 27.06 22.01 2.17
C ALA A 16 26.80 20.54 2.55
N ILE A 17 27.65 19.97 3.42
CA ILE A 17 27.48 18.61 3.96
C ILE A 17 26.21 18.54 4.83
N TRP A 18 25.97 19.55 5.66
CA TRP A 18 24.78 19.63 6.52
C TRP A 18 23.49 19.79 5.70
N ARG A 19 23.50 20.61 4.63
CA ARG A 19 22.37 20.71 3.68
C ARG A 19 22.06 19.38 3.00
N LYS A 20 23.07 18.57 2.64
CA LYS A 20 22.86 17.22 2.07
C LYS A 20 22.30 16.22 3.08
N LYS A 21 22.58 16.38 4.38
CA LYS A 21 22.02 15.55 5.45
C LYS A 21 20.60 15.95 5.87
N MET A 22 20.15 17.15 5.52
CA MET A 22 18.80 17.60 5.87
C MET A 22 17.74 16.85 5.05
N PRO A 23 16.75 16.22 5.70
CA PRO A 23 15.72 15.49 4.99
C PRO A 23 14.93 16.44 4.10
N SER A 24 14.69 16.04 2.85
CA SER A 24 13.97 16.86 1.87
C SER A 24 12.52 17.14 2.31
N ALA A 25 11.87 18.13 1.68
CA ALA A 25 10.45 18.39 1.91
C ALA A 25 9.58 17.14 1.63
N ARG A 26 9.99 16.33 0.67
CA ARG A 26 9.40 15.03 0.35
C ARG A 26 9.57 14.06 1.51
N ASP A 27 10.78 13.88 2.04
CA ASP A 27 11.02 12.97 3.17
C ASP A 27 10.22 13.37 4.41
N ARG A 28 10.14 14.68 4.69
CA ARG A 28 9.29 15.20 5.78
C ARG A 28 7.82 14.89 5.55
N ARG A 29 7.31 15.01 4.31
CA ARG A 29 5.93 14.67 3.95
C ARG A 29 5.66 13.18 4.11
N HIS A 30 6.57 12.32 3.64
CA HIS A 30 6.47 10.87 3.78
C HIS A 30 6.43 10.45 5.25
N ARG A 31 7.32 11.01 6.09
CA ARG A 31 7.31 10.77 7.54
C ARG A 31 5.99 11.20 8.18
N ARG A 32 5.43 12.35 7.80
CA ARG A 32 4.13 12.81 8.31
C ARG A 32 2.99 11.87 7.91
N TYR A 33 2.97 11.35 6.68
CA TYR A 33 1.94 10.39 6.28
C TYR A 33 2.05 9.06 7.04
N ARG A 34 3.26 8.55 7.26
CA ARG A 34 3.49 7.36 8.11
C ARG A 34 3.04 7.57 9.55
N GLN A 35 3.42 8.69 10.16
CA GLN A 35 2.97 9.04 11.52
C GLN A 35 1.45 9.20 11.60
N ASN A 36 0.82 9.76 10.57
CA ASN A 36 -0.63 9.87 10.52
C ASN A 36 -1.30 8.51 10.31
N ALA A 37 -0.70 7.61 9.51
CA ALA A 37 -1.18 6.25 9.34
C ALA A 37 -1.19 5.48 10.67
N GLU A 38 -0.12 5.63 11.46
CA GLU A 38 -0.03 5.11 12.83
C GLU A 38 -1.17 5.61 13.72
N ARG A 39 -1.39 6.93 13.74
CA ARG A 39 -2.49 7.54 14.51
C ARG A 39 -3.86 7.07 14.04
N VAL A 40 -4.05 6.91 12.72
CA VAL A 40 -5.28 6.40 12.14
C VAL A 40 -5.53 4.98 12.62
N LEU A 41 -4.51 4.13 12.62
CA LEU A 41 -4.63 2.74 13.08
C LEU A 41 -5.06 2.66 14.55
N CYS A 42 -4.44 3.45 15.43
CA CYS A 42 -4.88 3.59 16.82
C CYS A 42 -6.29 4.16 16.94
N ARG A 43 -6.67 5.13 16.09
CA ARG A 43 -8.03 5.70 16.13
C ARG A 43 -9.09 4.68 15.73
N LEU A 44 -8.80 3.77 14.80
CA LEU A 44 -9.75 2.76 14.34
C LEU A 44 -10.15 1.78 15.45
N THR A 45 -9.26 1.49 16.40
CA THR A 45 -9.58 0.59 17.52
C THR A 45 -10.58 1.22 18.49
N ALA A 46 -10.54 2.55 18.64
CA ALA A 46 -11.40 3.33 19.51
C ALA A 46 -12.76 3.74 18.89
N LEU A 47 -13.12 3.22 17.71
CA LEU A 47 -14.43 3.46 17.08
C LEU A 47 -15.36 2.28 17.35
N ASP A 48 -16.63 2.56 17.66
CA ASP A 48 -17.54 1.54 18.20
C ASP A 48 -18.14 0.59 17.16
N SER A 49 -18.04 0.91 15.87
CA SER A 49 -18.62 0.07 14.80
C SER A 49 -17.81 0.08 13.51
N ASP A 50 -17.97 -0.98 12.73
CA ASP A 50 -17.36 -1.13 11.42
C ASP A 50 -17.85 -0.08 10.42
N GLY A 51 -19.12 0.33 10.53
CA GLY A 51 -19.67 1.45 9.78
C GLY A 51 -18.96 2.78 10.10
N ALA A 52 -18.69 3.05 11.38
CA ALA A 52 -17.94 4.24 11.81
C ALA A 52 -16.49 4.21 11.32
N ARG A 53 -15.82 3.05 11.39
CA ARG A 53 -14.45 2.84 10.88
C ARG A 53 -14.37 3.12 9.38
N LEU A 54 -15.27 2.54 8.58
CA LEU A 54 -15.32 2.79 7.13
C LEU A 54 -15.63 4.26 6.82
N LYS A 55 -16.56 4.89 7.54
CA LYS A 55 -16.88 6.32 7.39
C LYS A 55 -15.66 7.20 7.68
N TYR A 56 -14.87 6.85 8.70
CA TYR A 56 -13.62 7.54 9.03
C TYR A 56 -12.56 7.38 7.94
N LEU A 57 -12.32 6.16 7.46
CA LEU A 57 -11.37 5.89 6.37
C LEU A 57 -11.71 6.66 5.08
N ARG A 58 -12.99 6.93 4.78
CA ARG A 58 -13.39 7.74 3.63
C ARG A 58 -13.07 9.24 3.76
N LYS A 59 -12.68 9.71 4.94
CA LYS A 59 -12.36 11.11 5.22
C LYS A 59 -10.85 11.39 5.27
N ILE A 60 -10.02 10.38 5.48
CA ILE A 60 -8.57 10.59 5.60
C ILE A 60 -7.95 10.97 4.24
N ASN A 61 -6.74 11.53 4.33
CA ASN A 61 -5.92 11.83 3.17
C ASN A 61 -5.58 10.54 2.39
N PRO A 62 -5.70 10.51 1.04
CA PRO A 62 -5.37 9.32 0.22
C PRO A 62 -3.99 8.74 0.48
N TYR A 63 -2.96 9.57 0.59
CA TYR A 63 -1.59 9.12 0.84
C TYR A 63 -1.41 8.56 2.26
N VAL A 64 -2.22 9.04 3.23
CA VAL A 64 -2.28 8.42 4.55
C VAL A 64 -2.98 7.06 4.48
N PHE A 65 -3.98 6.91 3.63
CA PHE A 65 -4.63 5.61 3.39
C PHE A 65 -3.66 4.61 2.73
N GLU A 66 -2.85 5.04 1.75
CA GLU A 66 -1.79 4.22 1.17
C GLU A 66 -0.80 3.73 2.25
N GLU A 67 -0.20 4.65 3.02
CA GLU A 67 0.75 4.30 4.08
C GLU A 67 0.12 3.43 5.17
N LEU A 68 -1.16 3.62 5.47
CA LEU A 68 -1.91 2.79 6.42
C LEU A 68 -1.97 1.32 5.99
N LEU A 69 -2.20 1.06 4.70
CA LEU A 69 -2.24 -0.31 4.19
C LEU A 69 -0.86 -0.97 4.22
N LEU A 70 0.17 -0.22 3.81
CA LEU A 70 1.55 -0.70 3.85
C LEU A 70 1.99 -1.01 5.29
N LEU A 71 1.64 -0.14 6.23
CA LEU A 71 1.86 -0.36 7.65
C LEU A 71 1.11 -1.61 8.17
N ALA A 72 -0.14 -1.83 7.73
CA ALA A 72 -0.91 -2.99 8.15
C ALA A 72 -0.31 -4.31 7.64
N PHE A 73 0.26 -4.34 6.44
CA PHE A 73 0.99 -5.49 5.93
C PHE A 73 2.28 -5.75 6.72
N GLU A 74 3.07 -4.69 7.00
CA GLU A 74 4.30 -4.82 7.78
C GLU A 74 4.06 -5.31 9.21
N ARG A 75 3.00 -4.81 9.86
CA ARG A 75 2.61 -5.26 11.21
C ARG A 75 2.21 -6.73 11.27
N GLN A 76 1.87 -7.31 10.13
CA GLN A 76 1.60 -8.74 9.99
C GLN A 76 2.84 -9.54 9.57
N GLY A 77 4.03 -8.92 9.58
CA GLY A 77 5.29 -9.58 9.27
C GLY A 77 5.57 -9.75 7.77
N LEU A 78 4.77 -9.12 6.89
CA LEU A 78 4.98 -9.22 5.45
C LEU A 78 6.06 -8.24 4.99
N LEU A 79 6.89 -8.69 4.04
CA LEU A 79 7.88 -7.83 3.41
C LEU A 79 7.19 -6.85 2.47
N VAL A 80 7.34 -5.55 2.76
CA VAL A 80 6.73 -4.45 2.01
C VAL A 80 7.80 -3.60 1.33
N VAL A 81 7.58 -3.30 0.05
CA VAL A 81 8.39 -2.33 -0.71
C VAL A 81 7.52 -1.11 -0.99
N ARG A 82 7.93 0.03 -0.43
CA ARG A 82 7.25 1.32 -0.66
C ARG A 82 7.81 2.02 -1.88
N ASN A 83 6.93 2.71 -2.59
CA ASN A 83 7.37 3.56 -3.68
C ASN A 83 8.10 4.79 -3.15
N GLN A 84 9.10 5.23 -3.90
CA GLN A 84 9.86 6.41 -3.50
C GLN A 84 8.99 7.67 -3.57
N THR A 85 8.07 7.75 -4.54
CA THR A 85 7.15 8.87 -4.76
C THR A 85 5.71 8.44 -4.53
N TYR A 86 4.89 9.37 -4.05
CA TYR A 86 3.43 9.25 -4.15
C TYR A 86 2.97 9.74 -5.53
N SER A 87 2.06 9.03 -6.17
CA SER A 87 1.51 9.38 -7.49
C SER A 87 -0.02 9.48 -7.40
N SER A 88 -0.61 10.53 -7.98
CA SER A 88 -2.07 10.70 -8.02
C SER A 88 -2.76 9.94 -9.15
N ASP A 89 -2.01 9.55 -10.19
CA ASP A 89 -2.58 9.32 -11.52
C ASP A 89 -2.70 7.81 -11.87
N GLY A 90 -3.02 6.98 -10.88
CA GLY A 90 -3.31 5.56 -11.11
C GLY A 90 -2.08 4.65 -11.11
N GLY A 91 -0.98 5.13 -10.52
CA GLY A 91 0.23 4.34 -10.31
C GLY A 91 0.09 3.23 -9.25
N LEU A 92 1.14 2.44 -9.16
CA LEU A 92 1.43 1.53 -8.05
C LEU A 92 1.54 2.33 -6.75
N ASP A 93 1.02 1.82 -5.64
CA ASP A 93 1.11 2.47 -4.32
C ASP A 93 2.08 1.76 -3.37
N GLY A 94 2.41 0.50 -3.67
CA GLY A 94 3.44 -0.27 -3.00
C GLY A 94 3.43 -1.72 -3.45
N GLN A 95 4.25 -2.55 -2.82
CA GLN A 95 4.36 -3.96 -3.12
C GLN A 95 4.48 -4.75 -1.83
N VAL A 96 3.95 -5.97 -1.82
CA VAL A 96 4.10 -6.90 -0.71
C VAL A 96 4.51 -8.27 -1.22
N PHE A 97 5.34 -8.98 -0.47
CA PHE A 97 5.73 -10.35 -0.79
C PHE A 97 5.01 -11.33 0.11
N ILE A 98 4.34 -12.30 -0.50
CA ILE A 98 3.58 -13.36 0.17
C ILE A 98 3.98 -14.67 -0.49
N ASP A 99 4.46 -15.63 0.30
CA ASP A 99 4.94 -16.93 -0.19
C ASP A 99 5.99 -16.82 -1.32
N GLY A 100 6.93 -15.86 -1.18
CA GLY A 100 7.96 -15.58 -2.19
C GLY A 100 7.45 -14.93 -3.48
N LYS A 101 6.14 -14.68 -3.62
CA LYS A 101 5.54 -14.03 -4.78
C LYS A 101 5.34 -12.55 -4.55
N ARG A 102 5.62 -11.75 -5.57
CA ARG A 102 5.40 -10.31 -5.59
C ARG A 102 3.94 -9.98 -5.86
N TRP A 103 3.34 -9.18 -4.97
CA TRP A 103 1.99 -8.63 -5.11
C TRP A 103 2.06 -7.12 -5.21
N LEU A 104 1.53 -6.57 -6.31
CA LEU A 104 1.39 -5.12 -6.46
C LEU A 104 0.19 -4.62 -5.67
N ILE A 105 0.31 -3.44 -5.07
CA ILE A 105 -0.75 -2.82 -4.30
C ILE A 105 -1.19 -1.54 -5.02
N GLN A 106 -2.50 -1.45 -5.25
CA GLN A 106 -3.14 -0.19 -5.57
C GLN A 106 -4.23 0.12 -4.54
N ALA A 107 -4.10 1.27 -3.91
CA ALA A 107 -4.90 1.76 -2.81
C ALA A 107 -5.71 2.97 -3.24
N LYS A 108 -7.04 2.88 -3.14
CA LYS A 108 -7.93 3.98 -3.54
C LYS A 108 -8.93 4.29 -2.45
N ARG A 109 -8.77 5.46 -1.83
CA ARG A 109 -9.76 6.05 -0.93
C ARG A 109 -10.94 6.59 -1.75
N TYR A 110 -12.04 5.86 -1.84
CA TYR A 110 -13.27 6.33 -2.49
C TYR A 110 -14.34 6.75 -1.48
N ARG A 111 -15.07 7.83 -1.81
CA ARG A 111 -16.26 8.23 -1.06
C ARG A 111 -17.52 7.46 -1.47
N ARG A 112 -17.57 6.94 -2.70
CA ARG A 112 -18.74 6.27 -3.30
C ARG A 112 -18.33 4.96 -3.97
N THR A 113 -18.94 4.60 -5.10
CA THR A 113 -18.59 3.43 -5.91
C THR A 113 -17.24 3.63 -6.58
N ILE A 114 -16.47 2.55 -6.75
CA ILE A 114 -15.19 2.58 -7.46
C ILE A 114 -15.38 2.79 -8.97
N SER A 115 -14.34 3.30 -9.64
CA SER A 115 -14.32 3.40 -11.10
C SER A 115 -13.96 2.04 -11.73
N PRO A 116 -14.74 1.50 -12.68
CA PRO A 116 -14.36 0.33 -13.46
C PRO A 116 -13.06 0.55 -14.26
N GLN A 117 -12.80 1.79 -14.69
CA GLN A 117 -11.59 2.14 -15.43
C GLN A 117 -10.32 1.89 -14.61
N HIS A 118 -10.31 2.26 -13.32
CA HIS A 118 -9.16 2.00 -12.45
C HIS A 118 -8.89 0.50 -12.27
N ILE A 119 -9.93 -0.35 -12.30
CA ILE A 119 -9.75 -1.81 -12.26
C ILE A 119 -9.10 -2.32 -13.54
N ARG A 120 -9.55 -1.79 -14.70
CA ARG A 120 -8.98 -2.13 -16.00
C ARG A 120 -7.51 -1.72 -16.09
N GLU A 121 -7.18 -0.49 -15.75
CA GLU A 121 -5.80 0.04 -15.76
C GLU A 121 -4.89 -0.78 -14.83
N PHE A 122 -5.39 -1.16 -13.65
CA PHE A 122 -4.66 -2.05 -12.76
C PHE A 122 -4.48 -3.45 -13.35
N GLY A 123 -5.51 -4.00 -13.99
CA GLY A 123 -5.44 -5.27 -14.72
C GLY A 123 -4.37 -5.28 -15.80
N GLU A 124 -4.33 -4.24 -16.63
CA GLU A 124 -3.32 -4.07 -17.68
C GLU A 124 -1.90 -3.99 -17.08
N LEU A 125 -1.72 -3.28 -15.96
CA LEU A 125 -0.47 -3.24 -15.22
C LEU A 125 -0.07 -4.64 -14.69
N ILE A 126 -1.00 -5.36 -14.05
CA ILE A 126 -0.75 -6.70 -13.52
C ILE A 126 -0.33 -7.67 -14.63
N THR A 127 -1.00 -7.62 -15.79
CA THR A 127 -0.65 -8.44 -16.95
C THR A 127 0.77 -8.13 -17.45
N ARG A 128 1.10 -6.85 -17.59
CA ARG A 128 2.44 -6.42 -18.04
C ARG A 128 3.55 -6.83 -17.07
N GLU A 129 3.27 -6.75 -15.77
CA GLU A 129 4.21 -7.05 -14.70
C GLU A 129 4.27 -8.55 -14.33
N GLN A 130 3.43 -9.38 -14.97
CA GLN A 130 3.33 -10.83 -14.79
C GLN A 130 3.28 -11.26 -13.32
N CYS A 131 2.47 -10.58 -12.52
CA CYS A 131 2.39 -10.80 -11.07
C CYS A 131 0.95 -10.86 -10.55
N CYS A 132 0.77 -10.88 -9.22
CA CYS A 132 -0.53 -10.76 -8.59
C CYS A 132 -0.75 -9.33 -8.07
N GLY A 133 -2.00 -8.96 -7.80
CA GLY A 133 -2.34 -7.60 -7.38
C GLY A 133 -3.41 -7.53 -6.30
N PHE A 134 -3.26 -6.60 -5.37
CA PHE A 134 -4.33 -6.17 -4.47
C PHE A 134 -4.86 -4.81 -4.92
N PHE A 135 -6.15 -4.77 -5.24
CA PHE A 135 -6.88 -3.51 -5.42
C PHE A 135 -7.70 -3.23 -4.16
N ILE A 136 -7.22 -2.29 -3.35
CA ILE A 136 -7.72 -2.03 -1.99
C ILE A 136 -8.48 -0.71 -1.95
N HIS A 137 -9.72 -0.71 -1.45
CA HIS A 137 -10.54 0.51 -1.45
C HIS A 137 -11.56 0.64 -0.33
N THR A 138 -11.98 1.88 -0.07
CA THR A 138 -13.03 2.24 0.90
C THR A 138 -14.44 2.37 0.29
N GLY A 139 -14.53 2.29 -1.05
CA GLY A 139 -15.76 2.45 -1.81
C GLY A 139 -16.63 1.20 -1.91
N ARG A 140 -17.71 1.29 -2.69
CA ARG A 140 -18.53 0.12 -3.09
C ARG A 140 -18.04 -0.44 -4.42
N THR A 141 -18.12 -1.76 -4.59
CA THR A 141 -17.79 -2.42 -5.87
C THR A 141 -19.02 -2.48 -6.75
N GLY A 142 -18.99 -1.82 -7.91
CA GLY A 142 -20.10 -1.85 -8.87
C GLY A 142 -20.04 -3.08 -9.78
N ARG A 143 -21.18 -3.46 -10.37
CA ARG A 143 -21.30 -4.66 -11.23
C ARG A 143 -20.31 -4.65 -12.41
N LYS A 144 -20.09 -3.50 -13.06
CA LYS A 144 -19.09 -3.36 -14.14
C LYS A 144 -17.67 -3.66 -13.67
N SER A 145 -17.29 -3.21 -12.47
CA SER A 145 -15.99 -3.52 -11.87
C SER A 145 -15.85 -5.01 -11.56
N VAL A 146 -16.92 -5.65 -11.09
CA VAL A 146 -16.94 -7.11 -10.86
C VAL A 146 -16.72 -7.86 -12.18
N ASN A 147 -17.39 -7.43 -13.27
CA ASN A 147 -17.22 -8.07 -14.58
C ASN A 147 -15.76 -7.98 -15.07
N TYR A 148 -15.11 -6.83 -14.93
CA TYR A 148 -13.69 -6.71 -15.30
C TYR A 148 -12.78 -7.63 -14.46
N LEU A 149 -13.07 -7.82 -13.17
CA LEU A 149 -12.28 -8.73 -12.32
C LEU A 149 -12.36 -10.20 -12.80
N GLN A 150 -13.39 -10.59 -13.55
CA GLN A 150 -13.45 -11.92 -14.15
C GLN A 150 -12.36 -12.14 -15.21
N CYS A 151 -11.90 -11.05 -15.86
CA CYS A 151 -10.80 -11.09 -16.82
C CYS A 151 -9.42 -11.20 -16.14
N TRP A 152 -9.28 -10.74 -14.90
CA TRP A 152 -8.02 -10.73 -14.15
C TRP A 152 -8.13 -11.46 -12.81
N ARG A 153 -8.10 -12.79 -12.85
CA ARG A 153 -8.16 -13.64 -11.63
C ARG A 153 -6.97 -13.47 -10.69
N THR A 154 -5.89 -12.84 -11.14
CA THR A 154 -4.71 -12.50 -10.33
C THR A 154 -4.89 -11.23 -9.49
N ILE A 155 -6.01 -10.49 -9.69
CA ILE A 155 -6.38 -9.36 -8.85
C ILE A 155 -7.30 -9.83 -7.71
N GLN A 156 -6.91 -9.49 -6.48
CA GLN A 156 -7.77 -9.60 -5.31
C GLN A 156 -8.27 -8.23 -4.88
N LEU A 157 -9.60 -8.09 -4.79
CA LEU A 157 -10.23 -6.88 -4.28
C LEU A 157 -10.39 -6.94 -2.76
N ILE A 158 -9.91 -5.92 -2.06
CA ILE A 158 -10.03 -5.79 -0.60
C ILE A 158 -10.82 -4.52 -0.27
N SER A 159 -11.98 -4.68 0.35
CA SER A 159 -12.87 -3.57 0.72
C SER A 159 -13.81 -3.97 1.86
N GLY A 160 -14.56 -3.00 2.40
CA GLY A 160 -15.56 -3.26 3.44
C GLY A 160 -14.97 -4.01 4.63
N GLN A 161 -15.58 -5.14 5.00
CA GLN A 161 -15.13 -5.95 6.14
C GLN A 161 -13.70 -6.46 5.95
N ARG A 162 -13.35 -6.98 4.77
CA ARG A 162 -12.00 -7.49 4.49
C ARG A 162 -10.92 -6.42 4.66
N LEU A 163 -11.25 -5.16 4.35
CA LEU A 163 -10.34 -4.05 4.63
C LEU A 163 -10.17 -3.83 6.14
N LEU A 164 -11.26 -3.88 6.92
CA LEU A 164 -11.17 -3.76 8.37
C LEU A 164 -10.42 -4.93 9.00
N ASP A 165 -10.61 -6.15 8.48
CA ASP A 165 -9.86 -7.34 8.89
C ASP A 165 -8.37 -7.18 8.62
N LEU A 166 -7.99 -6.68 7.44
CA LEU A 166 -6.61 -6.35 7.10
C LEU A 166 -6.01 -5.35 8.10
N LEU A 167 -6.72 -4.26 8.35
CA LEU A 167 -6.26 -3.22 9.27
C LEU A 167 -6.19 -3.69 10.72
N ALA A 168 -7.05 -4.62 11.12
CA ALA A 168 -7.03 -5.23 12.45
C ALA A 168 -6.01 -6.36 12.60
N GLY A 169 -5.26 -6.71 11.53
CA GLY A 169 -4.31 -7.82 11.54
C GLY A 169 -4.96 -9.21 11.59
N ARG A 170 -6.23 -9.33 11.22
CA ARG A 170 -6.98 -10.60 11.22
C ARG A 170 -6.73 -11.37 9.93
N GLN A 171 -6.14 -12.56 10.00
CA GLN A 171 -5.72 -13.34 8.82
C GLN A 171 -6.84 -13.66 7.80
N CYS A 172 -8.11 -13.59 8.18
CA CYS A 172 -9.26 -13.82 7.28
C CYS A 172 -9.37 -12.81 6.11
N TRP A 173 -8.63 -11.68 6.13
CA TRP A 173 -8.61 -10.75 5.00
C TRP A 173 -8.01 -11.38 3.73
N TYR A 174 -7.05 -12.30 3.89
CA TYR A 174 -6.36 -12.99 2.80
C TYR A 174 -6.86 -14.42 2.71
N HIS A 175 -7.61 -14.72 1.66
CA HIS A 175 -7.91 -16.10 1.31
C HIS A 175 -6.82 -16.56 0.35
N ARG A 176 -6.00 -17.50 0.81
CA ARG A 176 -5.06 -18.20 -0.08
C ARG A 176 -5.90 -18.86 -1.17
N PRO A 177 -5.69 -18.56 -2.47
CA PRO A 177 -6.31 -19.33 -3.52
C PRO A 177 -5.87 -20.78 -3.31
N VAL A 178 -6.82 -21.70 -3.13
CA VAL A 178 -6.51 -23.13 -3.10
C VAL A 178 -5.98 -23.47 -4.49
N THR A 179 -4.66 -23.53 -4.63
CA THR A 179 -4.05 -24.15 -5.80
C THR A 179 -4.41 -25.62 -5.70
N LYS A 180 -5.34 -26.08 -6.55
CA LYS A 180 -5.43 -27.52 -6.81
C LYS A 180 -4.06 -27.93 -7.33
N SER A 181 -3.29 -28.67 -6.54
CA SER A 181 -2.12 -29.39 -7.07
C SER A 181 -2.63 -30.28 -8.20
N VAL A 182 -2.24 -29.95 -9.41
CA VAL A 182 -2.31 -30.88 -10.52
C VAL A 182 -1.01 -31.68 -10.46
N ALA A 183 -1.14 -32.96 -10.08
CA ALA A 183 -0.17 -34.06 -9.93
C ALA A 183 -0.19 -34.56 -8.48
N GLY A 184 -0.44 -35.83 -8.15
CA GLY A 184 -0.34 -37.05 -8.94
C GLY A 184 0.40 -38.09 -8.09
N GLN A 185 -0.37 -39.03 -7.54
CA GLN A 185 0.02 -40.36 -6.99
C GLN A 185 0.79 -40.47 -5.66
N PRO A 186 0.50 -41.54 -4.88
CA PRO A 186 1.15 -41.81 -3.60
C PRO A 186 2.53 -42.43 -3.84
N VAL A 187 3.53 -41.97 -3.10
CA VAL A 187 4.78 -42.73 -2.95
C VAL A 187 4.67 -43.52 -1.65
N ILE A 188 4.47 -44.82 -1.81
CA ILE A 188 4.82 -45.82 -0.81
C ILE A 188 6.34 -45.87 -0.78
N THR A 189 6.94 -45.60 0.38
CA THR A 189 8.15 -46.28 0.85
C THR A 189 8.19 -46.21 2.36
#